data_AF-A0A2H3B2G8-F1
#
_entry.id   AF-A0A2H3B2G8-F1
#
_cell.length_a   1.000
_cell.length_b   1.000
_cell.length_c   1.000
_cell.angle_alpha   90.00
_cell.angle_beta   90.00
_cell.angle_gamma   90.00
#
_symmetry.space_group_name_H-M   'P 1'
#
loop_
_entity.id
_entity.type
_entity.pdbx_description
1 polymer ?
#
loop_
_entity_poly.entity_id
_entity_poly.type
_entity_poly.pdbx_seq_one_letter_code
_entity_poly.pdbx_strand_id
1 'polypeptide(L)' 'VLAFPLTKLASGVTSDPSQANGQSFDYIVVGAGLTGTTVAARLAEDSGVTFFFR' A
#
# COMPACT_ATOMS: atom_id res chain seq x y z
N VAL A 1 17.21 14.58 27.88
CA VAL A 1 16.07 14.29 26.98
C VAL A 1 16.43 13.02 26.22
N LEU A 2 15.75 11.90 26.50
CA LEU A 2 16.02 10.63 25.81
C LEU A 2 15.38 10.72 24.40
N ALA A 3 16.20 10.66 23.34
CA ALA A 3 15.70 10.60 21.98
C ALA A 3 15.32 9.16 21.63
N PHE A 4 14.02 8.89 21.43
CA PHE A 4 13.57 7.63 20.88
C PHE A 4 13.83 7.62 19.36
N PRO A 5 14.46 6.59 18.79
CA PRO A 5 14.63 6.50 17.35
C PRO A 5 13.24 6.38 16.68
N LEU A 6 12.91 7.31 15.77
CA LEU A 6 11.71 7.18 14.94
C LEU A 6 11.94 6.09 13.88
N THR A 7 11.47 4.88 14.15
CA THR A 7 11.37 3.83 13.13
C THR A 7 10.17 4.12 12.25
N LYS A 8 10.38 4.55 11.00
CA LYS A 8 9.31 4.73 10.02
C LYS A 8 8.76 3.35 9.63
N LEU A 9 7.63 2.97 10.21
CA LEU A 9 6.88 1.80 9.75
C LEU A 9 6.26 2.14 8.40
N ALA A 10 6.45 1.26 7.41
CA ALA A 10 5.71 1.32 6.16
C ALA A 10 4.24 0.94 6.44
N SER A 11 3.46 1.91 6.95
CA SER A 11 2.02 1.77 7.16
C SER A 11 1.36 1.54 5.80
N GLY A 12 0.98 0.28 5.52
CA GLY A 12 0.37 -0.13 4.25
C GLY A 12 1.09 -1.29 3.54
N VAL A 13 2.27 -1.70 4.00
CA VAL A 13 2.91 -2.94 3.53
C VAL A 13 2.62 -4.06 4.52
N THR A 14 1.94 -5.11 4.06
CA THR A 14 1.62 -6.29 4.86
C THR A 14 2.03 -7.56 4.11
N SER A 15 2.60 -8.52 4.83
CA SER A 15 2.81 -9.89 4.33
C SER A 15 1.71 -10.84 4.79
N ASP A 16 0.76 -10.37 5.60
CA ASP A 16 -0.37 -11.17 6.05
C ASP A 16 -1.49 -11.12 4.99
N PRO A 17 -1.81 -12.25 4.34
CA PRO A 17 -2.83 -12.31 3.29
C PRO A 17 -4.25 -12.10 3.82
N SER A 18 -4.48 -12.29 5.13
CA SER A 18 -5.81 -12.08 5.73
C SER A 18 -6.26 -10.62 5.67
N GLN A 19 -5.30 -9.69 5.59
CA GLN A 19 -5.57 -8.25 5.50
C GLN A 19 -6.20 -7.83 4.15
N ALA A 20 -6.03 -8.62 3.10
CA ALA A 20 -6.62 -8.38 1.78
C ALA A 20 -7.72 -9.37 1.42
N ASN A 21 -7.76 -10.54 2.07
CA ASN A 21 -8.72 -11.59 1.76
C ASN A 21 -10.16 -11.13 2.03
N GLY A 22 -11.04 -11.26 1.03
CA GLY A 22 -12.45 -10.87 1.12
C GLY A 22 -12.70 -9.36 1.12
N GLN A 23 -11.66 -8.53 0.98
CA GLN A 23 -11.82 -7.08 0.80
C GLN A 23 -12.04 -6.74 -0.68
N SER A 24 -12.82 -5.68 -0.92
CA SER A 24 -13.00 -5.11 -2.25
C SER A 24 -12.13 -3.86 -2.38
N PHE A 25 -11.39 -3.77 -3.48
CA PHE A 25 -10.57 -2.63 -3.85
C PHE A 25 -11.02 -2.12 -5.22
N ASP A 26 -10.92 -0.83 -5.46
CA ASP A 26 -11.23 -0.24 -6.76
C ASP A 26 -10.22 -0.69 -7.82
N TYR A 27 -8.96 -0.88 -7.41
CA TYR A 27 -7.88 -1.37 -8.27
C TYR A 27 -7.01 -2.42 -7.57
N ILE A 28 -6.69 -3.49 -8.28
CA ILE A 28 -5.65 -4.45 -7.88
C ILE A 28 -4.50 -4.36 -8.88
N VAL A 29 -3.32 -3.98 -8.40
CA VAL A 29 -2.10 -3.92 -9.21
C VAL A 29 -1.28 -5.18 -8.93
N VAL A 30 -1.08 -6.02 -9.95
CA VAL A 30 -0.29 -7.25 -9.79
C VAL A 30 1.19 -6.92 -10.04
N GLY A 31 2.01 -7.04 -9.00
CA GLY A 31 3.46 -6.77 -9.05
C GLY A 31 3.85 -5.30 -8.84
N ALA A 32 4.66 -5.05 -7.81
CA ALA A 32 5.25 -3.74 -7.48
C ALA A 32 6.53 -3.45 -8.30
N GLY A 33 6.47 -3.58 -9.62
CA GLY A 33 7.55 -3.20 -10.55
C GLY A 33 7.56 -1.69 -10.83
N LEU A 34 8.38 -1.24 -11.81
CA LEU A 34 8.44 0.17 -12.21
C LEU A 34 7.04 0.71 -12.53
N THR A 35 6.36 0.08 -13.49
CA THR A 35 5.06 0.56 -13.96
C THR A 35 3.97 0.39 -12.91
N GLY A 36 3.96 -0.74 -12.20
CA GLY A 36 2.97 -1.02 -11.15
C GLY A 36 3.04 -0.01 -10.01
N THR A 37 4.26 0.36 -9.58
CA THR A 37 4.46 1.36 -8.53
C THR A 37 4.05 2.76 -8.99
N THR A 38 4.37 3.14 -10.23
CA THR A 38 3.98 4.45 -10.78
C THR A 38 2.45 4.59 -10.89
N VAL A 39 1.75 3.54 -11.35
CA VAL A 39 0.28 3.56 -11.45
C VAL A 39 -0.34 3.64 -10.06
N ALA A 40 0.10 2.80 -9.11
CA ALA A 40 -0.42 2.83 -7.75
C ALA A 40 -0.16 4.18 -7.05
N ALA A 41 1.00 4.80 -7.27
CA ALA A 41 1.30 6.13 -6.75
C ALA A 41 0.34 7.19 -7.28
N ARG A 42 -0.06 7.09 -8.56
CA ARG A 42 -1.05 8.00 -9.15
C ARG A 42 -2.46 7.78 -8.59
N LEU A 43 -2.84 6.53 -8.36
CA LEU A 43 -4.12 6.19 -7.72
C LEU A 43 -4.17 6.68 -6.26
N ALA A 44 -3.05 6.61 -5.54
CA ALA A 44 -2.93 7.07 -4.16
C ALA A 44 -3.10 8.59 -3.97
N GLU A 45 -3.03 9.39 -5.04
CA GLU A 45 -3.29 10.82 -4.98
C GLU A 45 -4.78 11.14 -4.78
N ASP A 46 -5.67 10.20 -5.13
CA ASP A 46 -7.11 10.32 -4.89
C ASP A 46 -7.50 9.57 -3.61
N SER A 47 -7.84 10.31 -2.56
CA SER A 47 -8.27 9.77 -1.27
C SER A 47 -9.56 8.93 -1.34
N GLY A 48 -10.33 9.04 -2.43
CA GLY A 48 -11.55 8.26 -2.65
C GLY A 48 -11.31 6.89 -3.26
N VAL A 49 -10.08 6.60 -3.70
CA VAL A 49 -9.73 5.37 -4.40
C VAL A 49 -8.93 4.44 -3.50
N THR A 50 -9.35 3.18 -3.44
CA THR A 50 -8.65 2.11 -2.73
C THR A 50 -7.91 1.21 -3.72
N PHE A 51 -6.64 0.91 -3.43
CA PHE A 51 -5.85 0.01 -4.25
C PHE A 51 -5.03 -0.96 -3.40
N PHE A 52 -4.73 -2.12 -3.96
CA PHE A 52 -3.89 -3.14 -3.33
C PHE A 52 -2.89 -3.75 -4.32
N PHE A 53 -1.71 -4.10 -3.84
CA PHE A 53 -0.72 -4.85 -4.61
C PHE A 53 -0.84 -6.34 -4.34
N ARG A 54 -0.99 -7.15 -5.41
CA ARG A 54 -0.96 -8.62 -5.33
C ARG A 54 0.37 -9.19 -5.79
#